data_AF-A0A6J8C8W6-F1
#
_entry.id   AF-A0A6J8C8W6-F1
#
_cell.length_a   1.000
_cell.length_b   1.000
_cell.length_c   1.000
_cell.angle_alpha   90.00
_cell.angle_beta   90.00
_cell.angle_gamma   90.00
#
_symmetry.space_group_name_H-M   'P 1'
#
loop_
_entity.id
_entity.type
_entity.pdbx_description
1 polymer ?
#
loop_
_entity_poly.entity_id
_entity_poly.type
_entity_poly.pdbx_seq_one_letter_code
_entity_poly.pdbx_strand_id
1 'polypeptide(L)'
;MILGDFNARTGNLEDFIRNNDDDCNYYVPVSEEYESDKIKQSRLSNDNKSCSRGKELLDMCISSQIRILYGRAFGDYQGKFTSYQYNGNSVIDYCLVTEDFIENVLYFHVDDPIHRLSDHAKVSVRLLASVQVNCLKENLDDFPMKFKWETISPELFLNAPKSDEIKVKIQDLKNIQTQSQSKVEAALHSLHDILKMSANKLIKKKKQSPDVKALSLSHGLIRR
;
A
#
# COMPACT_ATOMS: atom_id res chain seq x y z
N MET A 1 7.80 1.16 -8.69
CA MET A 1 6.52 0.45 -8.84
C MET A 1 5.70 0.63 -7.58
N ILE A 2 4.40 0.90 -7.71
CA ILE A 2 3.45 1.03 -6.60
C ILE A 2 2.29 0.06 -6.86
N LEU A 3 1.89 -0.69 -5.83
CA LEU A 3 0.77 -1.63 -5.86
C LEU A 3 -0.16 -1.33 -4.69
N GLY A 4 -1.46 -1.22 -4.95
CA GLY A 4 -2.42 -1.05 -3.87
C GLY A 4 -3.79 -0.57 -4.31
N ASP A 5 -4.68 -0.42 -3.33
CA ASP A 5 -6.02 0.14 -3.47
C ASP A 5 -5.97 1.66 -3.39
N PHE A 6 -6.32 2.33 -4.49
CA PHE A 6 -6.37 3.79 -4.59
C PHE A 6 -7.79 4.33 -4.38
N ASN A 7 -8.81 3.47 -4.29
CA ASN A 7 -10.21 3.87 -4.25
C ASN A 7 -10.58 4.87 -5.36
N ALA A 8 -9.96 4.71 -6.53
CA ALA A 8 -10.01 5.63 -7.65
C ALA A 8 -10.44 4.89 -8.92
N ARG A 9 -11.47 5.39 -9.60
CA ARG A 9 -11.95 4.79 -10.85
C ARG A 9 -11.47 5.65 -12.00
N THR A 10 -10.65 5.10 -12.88
CA THR A 10 -10.04 5.85 -13.98
C THR A 10 -10.79 5.67 -15.30
N GLY A 11 -11.70 4.70 -15.41
CA GLY A 11 -12.39 4.40 -16.66
C GLY A 11 -11.43 3.80 -17.68
N ASN A 12 -11.46 4.29 -18.93
CA ASN A 12 -10.47 4.04 -19.98
C ASN A 12 -9.72 5.34 -20.40
N LEU A 13 -9.72 6.36 -19.54
CA LEU A 13 -8.99 7.62 -19.77
C LEU A 13 -7.48 7.40 -19.79
N GLU A 14 -6.76 8.11 -20.66
CA GLU A 14 -5.31 8.00 -20.75
C GLU A 14 -4.58 8.57 -19.53
N ASP A 15 -3.41 8.01 -19.25
CA ASP A 15 -2.47 8.40 -18.20
C ASP A 15 -1.13 8.89 -18.79
N PHE A 16 -1.18 9.35 -20.05
CA PHE A 16 -0.09 9.96 -20.80
C PHE A 16 -0.65 11.06 -21.71
N ILE A 17 0.20 11.97 -22.16
CA ILE A 17 -0.22 13.04 -23.07
C ILE A 17 -0.21 12.51 -24.50
N ARG A 18 -1.38 12.47 -25.15
CA ARG A 18 -1.46 12.15 -26.58
C ARG A 18 -0.97 13.37 -27.37
N ASN A 19 0.19 13.23 -28.00
CA ASN A 19 0.58 14.15 -29.07
C ASN A 19 -0.31 13.83 -30.27
N ASN A 20 -1.31 14.66 -30.52
CA ASN A 20 -1.96 14.65 -31.82
C ASN A 20 -0.98 15.24 -32.81
N ASP A 21 -0.60 14.50 -33.85
CA ASP A 21 0.20 15.01 -34.96
C ASP A 21 -0.50 16.17 -35.71
N ASP A 22 -1.76 16.51 -35.36
CA ASP A 22 -2.50 17.67 -35.88
C ASP A 22 -2.43 18.92 -34.96
N ASP A 23 -2.06 18.78 -33.69
CA ASP A 23 -1.86 19.91 -32.74
C ASP A 23 -0.37 20.28 -32.59
N CYS A 24 0.44 19.93 -33.58
CA CYS A 24 1.88 20.10 -33.59
C CYS A 24 2.31 21.54 -33.27
N ASN A 25 2.89 21.75 -32.09
CA ASN A 25 4.01 22.67 -31.79
C ASN A 25 3.93 24.13 -32.28
N TYR A 26 2.80 24.60 -32.82
CA TYR A 26 2.75 25.90 -33.50
C TYR A 26 2.67 27.06 -32.52
N TYR A 27 2.20 26.82 -31.28
CA TYR A 27 1.91 27.88 -30.32
C TYR A 27 2.83 27.90 -29.09
N VAL A 28 3.56 26.81 -28.78
CA VAL A 28 4.50 26.77 -27.65
C VAL A 28 5.76 26.05 -28.07
N PRO A 29 6.92 26.73 -28.13
CA PRO A 29 8.21 26.06 -28.26
C PRO A 29 8.40 25.16 -27.05
N VAL A 30 8.28 23.86 -27.27
CA VAL A 30 8.62 22.88 -26.26
C VAL A 30 10.14 22.87 -26.11
N SER A 31 10.65 22.92 -24.87
CA SER A 31 12.09 22.88 -24.60
C SER A 31 12.73 21.68 -25.30
N GLU A 32 13.95 21.83 -25.81
CA GLU A 32 14.76 20.71 -26.33
C GLU A 32 14.99 19.63 -25.27
N GLU A 33 14.81 19.96 -23.99
CA GLU A 33 14.91 19.04 -22.85
C GLU A 33 13.62 18.24 -22.58
N TYR A 34 12.52 18.51 -23.29
CA TYR A 34 11.27 17.79 -23.07
C TYR A 34 11.31 16.41 -23.73
N GLU A 35 11.34 15.37 -22.90
CA GLU A 35 11.21 13.99 -23.36
C GLU A 35 9.73 13.61 -23.44
N SER A 36 9.26 13.33 -24.67
CA SER A 36 7.91 12.81 -24.87
C SER A 36 7.80 11.38 -24.34
N ASP A 37 6.63 11.05 -23.80
CA ASP A 37 6.28 9.70 -23.36
C ASP A 37 6.60 8.63 -24.44
N LYS A 38 7.42 7.64 -24.10
CA LYS A 38 7.82 6.50 -24.95
C LYS A 38 6.66 5.52 -25.16
N ILE A 39 5.85 5.30 -24.12
CA ILE A 39 4.77 4.32 -24.10
C ILE A 39 3.44 5.05 -24.27
N LYS A 40 2.94 5.00 -25.51
CA LYS A 40 1.67 5.61 -25.94
C LYS A 40 0.55 4.59 -26.14
N GLN A 41 0.74 3.36 -25.65
CA GLN A 41 -0.29 2.32 -25.76
C GLN A 41 -1.46 2.68 -24.85
N SER A 42 -2.67 2.74 -25.40
CA SER A 42 -3.89 2.93 -24.61
C SER A 42 -4.12 1.75 -23.67
N ARG A 43 -4.66 2.04 -22.49
CA ARG A 43 -5.08 1.01 -21.54
C ARG A 43 -6.47 0.49 -21.82
N LEU A 44 -6.75 -0.70 -21.30
CA LEU A 44 -8.07 -1.33 -21.32
C LEU A 44 -8.50 -1.64 -19.89
N SER A 45 -9.77 -1.40 -19.61
CA SER A 45 -10.43 -1.58 -18.32
C SER A 45 -11.88 -1.99 -18.55
N ASN A 46 -12.30 -3.06 -17.87
CA ASN A 46 -13.70 -3.45 -17.78
C ASN A 46 -14.54 -2.46 -16.96
N ASP A 47 -13.89 -1.63 -16.13
CA ASP A 47 -14.53 -0.50 -15.47
C ASP A 47 -14.49 0.73 -16.39
N ASN A 48 -15.64 1.05 -16.99
CA ASN A 48 -15.82 2.21 -17.87
C ASN A 48 -16.15 3.51 -17.11
N LYS A 49 -16.30 3.47 -15.78
CA LYS A 49 -16.65 4.65 -15.00
C LYS A 49 -15.39 5.35 -14.51
N SER A 50 -15.43 6.67 -14.46
CA SER A 50 -14.39 7.48 -13.82
C SER A 50 -14.94 8.31 -12.66
N CYS A 51 -14.09 8.66 -11.69
CA CYS A 51 -14.44 9.53 -10.57
C CYS A 51 -13.38 10.64 -10.38
N SER A 52 -13.63 11.60 -9.47
CA SER A 52 -12.69 12.71 -9.20
C SER A 52 -11.31 12.22 -8.78
N ARG A 53 -11.24 11.28 -7.84
CA ARG A 53 -9.98 10.65 -7.41
C ARG A 53 -9.28 9.91 -8.55
N GLY A 54 -10.06 9.37 -9.49
CA GLY A 54 -9.53 8.76 -10.70
C GLY A 54 -8.82 9.78 -11.60
N LYS A 55 -9.37 10.99 -11.73
CA LYS A 55 -8.73 12.07 -12.48
C LYS A 55 -7.45 12.55 -11.78
N GLU A 56 -7.50 12.74 -10.47
CA GLU A 56 -6.32 13.09 -9.66
C GLU A 56 -5.21 12.03 -9.79
N LEU A 57 -5.57 10.75 -9.79
CA LEU A 57 -4.63 9.65 -10.02
C LEU A 57 -4.01 9.72 -11.42
N LEU A 58 -4.81 10.03 -12.46
CA LEU A 58 -4.30 10.19 -13.82
C LEU A 58 -3.39 11.42 -13.95
N ASP A 59 -3.73 12.54 -13.33
CA ASP A 59 -2.91 13.75 -13.33
C ASP A 59 -1.55 13.48 -12.66
N MET A 60 -1.54 12.73 -11.56
CA MET A 60 -0.31 12.26 -10.92
C MET A 60 0.49 11.34 -11.85
N CYS A 61 -0.17 10.39 -12.53
CA CYS A 61 0.49 9.50 -13.49
C CYS A 61 1.14 10.28 -14.64
N ILE A 62 0.42 11.23 -15.24
CA ILE A 62 0.89 12.07 -16.33
C ILE A 62 2.09 12.92 -15.88
N SER A 63 1.95 13.64 -14.77
CA SER A 63 3.01 14.54 -14.27
C SER A 63 4.26 13.81 -13.80
N SER A 64 4.15 12.54 -13.42
CA SER A 64 5.26 11.74 -12.89
C SER A 64 5.81 10.71 -13.89
N GLN A 65 5.33 10.71 -15.15
CA GLN A 65 5.67 9.68 -16.16
C GLN A 65 5.48 8.24 -15.65
N ILE A 66 4.40 8.06 -14.88
CA ILE A 66 3.97 6.77 -14.34
C ILE A 66 2.82 6.26 -15.19
N ARG A 67 2.80 4.95 -15.42
CA ARG A 67 1.79 4.24 -16.20
C ARG A 67 1.08 3.19 -15.36
N ILE A 68 -0.22 3.10 -15.58
CA ILE A 68 -1.09 2.04 -15.11
C ILE A 68 -0.89 0.82 -16.02
N LEU A 69 -0.65 -0.36 -15.44
CA LEU A 69 -0.39 -1.59 -16.21
C LEU A 69 -1.63 -2.27 -16.81
N TYR A 70 -2.82 -1.97 -16.28
CA TYR A 70 -4.08 -2.63 -16.65
C TYR A 70 -4.34 -2.49 -18.15
N GLY A 71 -4.60 -3.61 -18.83
CA GLY A 71 -4.81 -3.62 -20.28
C GLY A 71 -3.56 -3.38 -21.13
N ARG A 72 -2.37 -3.22 -20.53
CA ARG A 72 -1.10 -3.00 -21.24
C ARG A 72 -0.12 -4.16 -21.11
N ALA A 73 -0.10 -4.80 -19.94
CA ALA A 73 0.84 -5.86 -19.66
C ALA A 73 0.29 -7.24 -20.04
N PHE A 74 1.22 -8.14 -20.40
CA PHE A 74 0.88 -9.54 -20.68
C PHE A 74 0.27 -10.19 -19.44
N GLY A 75 -0.93 -10.76 -19.59
CA GLY A 75 -1.68 -11.44 -18.53
C GLY A 75 -2.99 -10.76 -18.10
N ASP A 76 -3.22 -9.51 -18.48
CA ASP A 76 -4.49 -8.79 -18.23
C ASP A 76 -4.82 -7.79 -19.36
N TYR A 77 -5.03 -8.29 -20.57
CA TYR A 77 -5.38 -7.46 -21.73
C TYR A 77 -6.77 -6.83 -21.66
N GLN A 78 -7.64 -7.34 -20.80
CA GLN A 78 -9.02 -6.86 -20.69
C GLN A 78 -9.21 -5.83 -19.56
N GLY A 79 -8.23 -5.70 -18.66
CA GLY A 79 -8.34 -4.84 -17.48
C GLY A 79 -9.45 -5.32 -16.55
N LYS A 80 -9.30 -6.54 -16.02
CA LYS A 80 -10.30 -7.16 -15.14
C LYS A 80 -10.60 -6.32 -13.91
N PHE A 81 -11.83 -6.45 -13.40
CA PHE A 81 -12.24 -5.85 -12.12
C PHE A 81 -11.35 -6.36 -10.98
N THR A 82 -11.03 -5.48 -10.04
CA THR A 82 -10.21 -5.81 -8.87
C THR A 82 -11.01 -5.80 -7.58
N SER A 83 -12.15 -5.10 -7.57
CA SER A 83 -13.07 -5.05 -6.43
C SER A 83 -14.47 -5.45 -6.87
N TYR A 84 -15.10 -6.32 -6.07
CA TYR A 84 -16.37 -6.97 -6.30
C TYR A 84 -17.28 -6.75 -5.09
N GLN A 85 -18.04 -5.65 -5.11
CA GLN A 85 -18.97 -5.32 -4.05
C GLN A 85 -20.41 -5.65 -4.46
N TYR A 86 -21.30 -5.74 -3.46
CA TYR A 86 -22.72 -6.04 -3.69
C TYR A 86 -23.42 -5.02 -4.61
N ASN A 87 -22.93 -3.78 -4.64
CA ASN A 87 -23.47 -2.67 -5.42
C ASN A 87 -22.73 -2.45 -6.76
N GLY A 88 -21.82 -3.35 -7.13
CA GLY A 88 -21.13 -3.36 -8.40
C GLY A 88 -19.63 -3.60 -8.27
N ASN A 89 -19.01 -3.71 -9.44
CA ASN A 89 -17.59 -4.01 -9.56
C ASN A 89 -16.81 -2.76 -10.01
N SER A 90 -15.53 -2.71 -9.66
CA SER A 90 -14.64 -1.62 -10.04
C SER A 90 -13.19 -2.07 -10.19
N VAL A 91 -12.42 -1.26 -10.91
CA VAL A 91 -10.96 -1.34 -10.95
C VAL A 91 -10.45 -0.21 -10.06
N ILE A 92 -9.98 -0.55 -8.87
CA ILE A 92 -9.50 0.41 -7.87
C ILE A 92 -8.15 0.02 -7.24
N ASP A 93 -7.78 -1.25 -7.39
CA ASP A 93 -6.43 -1.71 -7.12
C ASP A 93 -5.62 -1.49 -8.39
N TYR A 94 -4.47 -0.82 -8.29
CA TYR A 94 -3.61 -0.54 -9.43
C TYR A 94 -2.19 -1.03 -9.22
N CYS A 95 -1.53 -1.37 -10.33
CA CYS A 95 -0.09 -1.49 -10.42
C CYS A 95 0.40 -0.34 -11.30
N LEU A 96 1.17 0.54 -10.66
CA LEU A 96 1.75 1.74 -11.26
C LEU A 96 3.25 1.54 -11.40
N VAL A 97 3.78 1.84 -12.58
CA VAL A 97 5.21 1.72 -12.89
C VAL A 97 5.68 2.95 -13.63
N THR A 98 6.93 3.35 -13.43
CA THR A 98 7.55 4.35 -14.30
C THR A 98 7.67 3.79 -15.70
N GLU A 99 7.64 4.66 -16.71
CA GLU A 99 7.74 4.27 -18.11
C GLU A 99 8.96 3.37 -18.38
N ASP A 100 10.15 3.75 -17.88
CA ASP A 100 11.38 2.99 -18.05
C ASP A 100 11.37 1.61 -17.37
N PHE A 101 10.48 1.39 -16.39
CA PHE A 101 10.40 0.12 -15.67
C PHE A 101 9.37 -0.84 -16.25
N ILE A 102 8.57 -0.42 -17.24
CA ILE A 102 7.56 -1.29 -17.86
C ILE A 102 8.21 -2.53 -18.49
N GLU A 103 9.38 -2.39 -19.12
CA GLU A 103 10.08 -3.50 -19.76
C GLU A 103 10.54 -4.57 -18.75
N ASN A 104 10.69 -4.21 -17.47
CA ASN A 104 10.99 -5.15 -16.40
C ASN A 104 9.74 -5.90 -15.90
N VAL A 105 8.54 -5.57 -16.36
CA VAL A 105 7.31 -6.29 -16.00
C VAL A 105 7.09 -7.44 -16.98
N LEU A 106 7.39 -8.65 -16.53
CA LEU A 106 7.26 -9.88 -17.33
C LEU A 106 5.80 -10.37 -17.41
N TYR A 107 5.02 -10.13 -16.36
CA TYR A 107 3.65 -10.63 -16.26
C TYR A 107 2.85 -9.79 -15.28
N PHE A 108 1.61 -9.48 -15.62
CA PHE A 108 0.64 -8.81 -14.76
C PHE A 108 -0.71 -9.49 -14.88
N HIS A 109 -1.32 -9.87 -13.76
CA HIS A 109 -2.58 -10.61 -13.78
C HIS A 109 -3.45 -10.33 -12.57
N VAL A 110 -4.76 -10.29 -12.83
CA VAL A 110 -5.81 -10.28 -11.81
C VAL A 110 -6.46 -11.66 -11.78
N ASP A 111 -6.27 -12.36 -10.66
CA ASP A 111 -6.88 -13.66 -10.41
C ASP A 111 -8.41 -13.54 -10.36
N ASP A 112 -9.12 -14.65 -10.58
CA ASP A 112 -10.57 -14.66 -10.41
C ASP A 112 -10.95 -14.47 -8.93
N PRO A 113 -12.05 -13.75 -8.63
CA PRO A 113 -12.40 -13.39 -7.26
C PRO A 113 -12.79 -14.62 -6.43
N ILE A 114 -12.22 -14.71 -5.23
CA ILE A 114 -12.62 -15.71 -4.24
C ILE A 114 -13.48 -15.01 -3.18
N HIS A 115 -14.77 -14.80 -3.50
CA HIS A 115 -15.71 -14.00 -2.70
C HIS A 115 -15.83 -14.39 -1.21
N ARG A 116 -15.44 -15.62 -0.85
CA ARG A 116 -15.43 -16.09 0.56
C ARG A 116 -14.23 -15.59 1.37
N LEU A 117 -13.16 -15.13 0.70
CA LEU A 117 -11.92 -14.69 1.32
C LEU A 117 -11.78 -13.17 1.31
N SER A 118 -12.27 -12.52 0.26
CA SER A 118 -12.15 -11.08 0.06
C SER A 118 -13.17 -10.59 -0.97
N ASP A 119 -13.58 -9.33 -0.85
CA ASP A 119 -14.29 -8.58 -1.89
C ASP A 119 -13.32 -8.00 -2.94
N HIS A 120 -12.01 -8.11 -2.73
CA HIS A 120 -10.98 -7.80 -3.73
C HIS A 120 -10.37 -9.06 -4.35
N ALA A 121 -10.13 -9.02 -5.66
CA ALA A 121 -9.36 -10.01 -6.39
C ALA A 121 -7.85 -9.81 -6.18
N LYS A 122 -7.10 -10.91 -6.21
CA LYS A 122 -5.66 -10.87 -6.04
C LYS A 122 -4.98 -10.35 -7.31
N VAL A 123 -4.10 -9.37 -7.13
CA VAL A 123 -3.24 -8.82 -8.18
C VAL A 123 -1.85 -9.44 -8.06
N SER A 124 -1.33 -10.00 -9.15
CA SER A 124 -0.03 -10.66 -9.22
C SER A 124 0.85 -10.00 -10.28
N VAL A 125 2.10 -9.73 -9.93
CA VAL A 125 3.11 -9.14 -10.84
C VAL A 125 4.36 -10.00 -10.83
N ARG A 126 4.93 -10.27 -12.01
CA ARG A 126 6.25 -10.89 -12.16
C ARG A 126 7.20 -9.85 -12.74
N LEU A 127 8.34 -9.68 -12.07
CA LEU A 127 9.35 -8.71 -12.45
C LEU A 127 10.63 -9.42 -12.87
N LEU A 128 11.33 -8.83 -13.83
CA LEU A 128 12.73 -9.09 -14.11
C LEU A 128 13.58 -8.15 -13.27
N ALA A 129 14.20 -8.68 -12.21
CA ALA A 129 15.04 -7.91 -11.32
C ALA A 129 16.36 -8.64 -11.03
N SER A 130 17.47 -7.91 -11.14
CA SER A 130 18.76 -8.33 -10.61
C SER A 130 18.90 -7.81 -9.19
N VAL A 131 18.54 -8.64 -8.21
CA VAL A 131 18.64 -8.26 -6.80
C VAL A 131 20.06 -8.51 -6.33
N GLN A 132 20.81 -7.44 -6.06
CA GLN A 132 21.97 -7.56 -5.18
C GLN A 132 21.44 -7.81 -3.78
N VAL A 133 21.54 -9.06 -3.31
CA VAL A 133 21.24 -9.41 -1.93
C VAL A 133 22.37 -8.87 -1.07
N ASN A 134 22.35 -7.57 -0.80
CA ASN A 134 23.02 -7.03 0.37
C ASN A 134 22.24 -7.57 1.55
N CYS A 135 22.70 -8.70 2.09
CA CYS A 135 22.23 -9.25 3.34
C CYS A 135 22.68 -8.31 4.47
N LEU A 136 22.04 -7.15 4.54
CA LEU A 136 21.96 -6.39 5.78
C LEU A 136 21.34 -7.36 6.78
N LYS A 137 22.17 -7.85 7.70
CA LYS A 137 21.68 -8.45 8.94
C LYS A 137 21.06 -7.33 9.76
N GLU A 138 19.95 -6.77 9.27
CA GLU A 138 19.06 -6.08 10.16
C GLU A 138 18.54 -7.17 11.10
N ASN A 139 18.80 -7.00 12.39
CA ASN A 139 18.01 -7.70 13.39
C ASN A 139 16.59 -7.23 13.12
N LEU A 140 15.84 -7.99 12.34
CA LEU A 140 14.42 -7.75 12.15
C LEU A 140 13.83 -7.71 13.55
N ASP A 141 13.34 -6.54 13.94
CA ASP A 141 12.64 -6.43 15.21
C ASP A 141 11.54 -7.49 15.24
N ASP A 142 11.48 -8.23 16.35
CA ASP A 142 10.45 -9.24 16.53
C ASP A 142 9.08 -8.62 16.25
N PHE A 143 8.31 -9.26 15.36
CA PHE A 143 6.99 -8.77 14.99
C PHE A 143 6.19 -8.52 16.28
N PRO A 144 5.62 -7.31 16.47
CA PRO A 144 5.01 -6.94 17.74
C PRO A 144 3.93 -7.97 18.12
N MET A 145 4.05 -8.53 19.33
CA MET A 145 3.11 -9.53 19.81
C MET A 145 1.69 -8.99 19.74
N LYS A 146 0.82 -9.64 18.96
CA LYS A 146 -0.59 -9.28 18.88
C LYS A 146 -1.29 -9.66 20.18
N PHE A 147 -2.12 -8.76 20.69
CA PHE A 147 -3.00 -9.05 21.84
C PHE A 147 -4.25 -9.79 21.37
N LYS A 148 -4.75 -10.73 22.18
CA LYS A 148 -6.00 -11.45 21.91
C LYS A 148 -7.13 -10.83 22.72
N TRP A 149 -8.06 -10.15 22.07
CA TRP A 149 -9.28 -9.66 22.72
C TRP A 149 -10.22 -10.84 23.03
N GLU A 150 -10.49 -11.05 24.31
CA GLU A 150 -11.50 -11.99 24.84
C GLU A 150 -12.67 -11.17 25.41
N THR A 151 -13.79 -11.83 25.74
CA THR A 151 -15.01 -11.16 26.24
C THR A 151 -14.77 -10.27 27.46
N ILE A 152 -13.80 -10.63 28.31
CA ILE A 152 -13.41 -9.86 29.50
C ILE A 152 -12.32 -8.80 29.25
N SER A 153 -11.66 -8.84 28.08
CA SER A 153 -10.56 -7.92 27.75
C SER A 153 -10.93 -6.43 27.78
N PRO A 154 -12.13 -5.99 27.34
CA PRO A 154 -12.53 -4.58 27.44
C PRO A 154 -12.58 -4.09 28.88
N GLU A 155 -13.21 -4.85 29.78
CA GLU A 155 -13.34 -4.49 31.20
C GLU A 155 -11.96 -4.44 31.88
N LEU A 156 -11.12 -5.44 31.60
CA LEU A 156 -9.75 -5.45 32.10
C LEU A 156 -8.97 -4.23 31.59
N PHE A 157 -9.00 -3.94 30.30
CA PHE A 157 -8.29 -2.81 29.72
C PHE A 157 -8.76 -1.47 30.32
N LEU A 158 -10.07 -1.30 30.56
CA LEU A 158 -10.62 -0.12 31.24
C LEU A 158 -10.18 0.00 32.70
N ASN A 159 -9.90 -1.12 33.37
CA ASN A 159 -9.39 -1.14 34.74
C ASN A 159 -7.86 -0.97 34.82
N ALA A 160 -7.11 -1.18 33.74
CA ALA A 160 -5.64 -1.07 33.72
C ALA A 160 -5.13 0.33 34.14
N PRO A 161 -5.72 1.45 33.65
CA PRO A 161 -5.34 2.80 34.06
C PRO A 161 -5.55 3.08 35.56
N LYS A 162 -6.29 2.23 36.28
CA LYS A 162 -6.46 2.34 37.73
C LYS A 162 -5.29 1.77 38.52
N SER A 163 -4.33 1.11 37.87
CA SER A 163 -3.09 0.66 38.51
C SER A 163 -2.14 1.83 38.76
N ASP A 164 -1.47 1.83 39.90
CA ASP A 164 -0.69 2.99 40.35
C ASP A 164 0.48 3.32 39.41
N GLU A 165 1.13 2.32 38.83
CA GLU A 165 2.17 2.51 37.80
C GLU A 165 1.67 3.25 36.55
N ILE A 166 0.45 2.96 36.10
CA ILE A 166 -0.11 3.59 34.90
C ILE A 166 -0.65 4.98 35.24
N LYS A 167 -1.20 5.18 36.44
CA LYS A 167 -1.59 6.51 36.93
C LYS A 167 -0.42 7.48 36.94
N VAL A 168 0.76 7.06 37.44
CA VAL A 168 1.96 7.91 37.45
C VAL A 168 2.31 8.36 36.04
N LYS A 169 2.37 7.43 35.07
CA LYS A 169 2.65 7.78 33.67
C LYS A 169 1.59 8.68 33.02
N ILE A 170 0.32 8.51 33.39
CA ILE A 170 -0.75 9.40 32.93
C ILE A 170 -0.56 10.82 33.50
N GLN A 171 -0.11 10.96 34.74
CA GLN A 171 0.21 12.27 35.31
C GLN A 171 1.43 12.89 34.62
N ASP A 172 2.47 12.09 34.35
CA ASP A 172 3.65 12.55 33.61
C ASP A 172 3.26 13.05 32.21
N LEU A 173 2.39 12.32 31.50
CA LEU A 173 1.86 12.72 30.19
C LEU A 173 1.12 14.07 30.26
N LYS A 174 0.29 14.29 31.29
CA LYS A 174 -0.45 15.56 31.47
C LYS A 174 0.48 16.76 31.68
N ASN A 175 1.68 16.52 32.18
CA ASN A 175 2.66 17.57 32.45
C ASN A 175 3.51 17.92 31.22
N ILE A 176 3.40 17.17 30.11
CA ILE A 176 4.13 17.45 28.88
C ILE A 176 3.51 18.67 28.18
N GLN A 177 4.28 19.75 28.05
CA GLN A 177 3.87 20.95 27.31
C GLN A 177 4.07 20.75 25.80
N THR A 178 3.02 20.86 25.00
CA THR A 178 3.01 20.59 23.55
C THR A 178 3.34 21.82 22.69
N GLN A 179 4.33 22.62 23.10
CA GLN A 179 4.68 23.87 22.41
C GLN A 179 5.67 23.67 21.24
N SER A 180 6.23 22.48 21.06
CA SER A 180 7.15 22.17 19.96
C SER A 180 6.94 20.75 19.42
N GLN A 181 7.31 20.52 18.16
CA GLN A 181 7.15 19.23 17.47
C GLN A 181 7.83 18.07 18.22
N SER A 182 9.05 18.26 18.70
CA SER A 182 9.77 17.26 19.50
C SER A 182 9.01 16.89 20.79
N LYS A 183 8.31 17.84 21.43
CA LYS A 183 7.50 17.55 22.62
C LYS A 183 6.19 16.85 22.27
N VAL A 184 5.63 17.06 21.07
CA VAL A 184 4.47 16.31 20.57
C VAL A 184 4.84 14.85 20.32
N GLU A 185 6.00 14.58 19.71
CA GLU A 185 6.52 13.22 19.50
C GLU A 185 6.77 12.51 20.84
N ALA A 186 7.36 13.21 21.82
CA ALA A 186 7.55 12.68 23.17
C ALA A 186 6.22 12.33 23.85
N ALA A 187 5.19 13.18 23.70
CA ALA A 187 3.85 12.90 24.21
C ALA A 187 3.21 11.68 23.53
N LEU A 188 3.37 11.54 22.21
CA LEU A 188 2.90 10.39 21.45
C LEU A 188 3.58 9.09 21.89
N HIS A 189 4.90 9.11 22.06
CA HIS A 189 5.64 7.95 22.58
C HIS A 189 5.17 7.56 23.99
N SER A 190 5.01 8.54 24.88
CA SER A 190 4.51 8.30 26.24
C SER A 190 3.09 7.73 26.26
N LEU A 191 2.21 8.22 25.38
CA LEU A 191 0.85 7.69 25.23
C LEU A 191 0.88 6.24 24.71
N HIS A 192 1.69 5.97 23.69
CA HIS A 192 1.84 4.63 23.13
C HIS A 192 2.35 3.64 24.19
N ASP A 193 3.30 4.05 25.03
CA ASP A 193 3.81 3.24 26.13
C ASP A 193 2.73 2.94 27.18
N ILE A 194 1.90 3.94 27.54
CA ILE A 194 0.76 3.74 28.46
C ILE A 194 -0.22 2.70 27.91
N LEU A 195 -0.57 2.79 26.63
CA LEU A 195 -1.47 1.84 25.98
C LEU A 195 -0.87 0.44 25.92
N LYS A 196 0.42 0.33 25.59
CA LYS A 196 1.16 -0.93 25.54
C LYS A 196 1.28 -1.58 26.93
N MET A 197 1.55 -0.79 27.97
CA MET A 197 1.58 -1.27 29.36
C MET A 197 0.21 -1.74 29.84
N SER A 198 -0.85 -0.97 29.53
CA SER A 198 -2.23 -1.33 29.83
C SER A 198 -2.60 -2.67 29.18
N ALA A 199 -2.21 -2.85 27.92
CA ALA A 199 -2.46 -4.09 27.20
C ALA A 199 -1.65 -5.28 27.75
N ASN A 200 -0.37 -5.07 28.08
CA ASN A 200 0.53 -6.11 28.59
C ASN A 200 0.13 -6.65 29.96
N LYS A 201 -0.45 -5.83 30.84
CA LYS A 201 -0.83 -6.28 32.19
C LYS A 201 -1.98 -7.28 32.19
N LEU A 202 -2.89 -7.18 31.21
CA LEU A 202 -4.21 -7.81 31.37
C LEU A 202 -4.70 -8.60 30.16
N ILE A 203 -4.13 -8.38 28.97
CA ILE A 203 -4.54 -9.13 27.79
C ILE A 203 -3.55 -10.25 27.50
N LYS A 204 -4.09 -11.46 27.35
CA LYS A 204 -3.33 -12.60 26.87
C LYS A 204 -2.72 -12.28 25.52
N LYS A 205 -1.41 -12.49 25.41
CA LYS A 205 -0.72 -12.38 24.14
C LYS A 205 -1.12 -13.55 23.26
N LYS A 206 -1.39 -13.30 21.99
CA LYS A 206 -1.64 -14.37 21.01
C LYS A 206 -0.32 -15.14 20.85
N LYS A 207 -0.34 -16.45 21.10
CA LYS A 207 0.81 -17.31 20.75
C LYS A 207 1.05 -17.16 19.24
N GLN A 208 2.27 -16.83 18.85
CA GLN A 208 2.67 -16.90 17.44
C GLN A 208 2.48 -18.35 16.98
N SER A 209 1.91 -18.57 15.80
CA SER A 209 1.78 -19.93 15.27
C SER A 209 3.18 -20.48 14.96
N PRO A 210 3.38 -21.81 15.06
CA PRO A 210 4.64 -22.45 14.68
C PRO A 210 5.07 -22.11 13.24
N ASP A 211 4.10 -21.89 12.33
CA ASP A 211 4.37 -21.56 10.92
C ASP A 211 5.05 -20.19 10.73
N VAL A 212 4.79 -19.22 11.61
CA VAL A 212 5.48 -17.91 11.57
C VAL A 212 6.93 -18.03 12.03
N LYS A 213 7.22 -18.93 12.98
CA LYS A 213 8.61 -19.28 13.35
C LYS A 213 9.32 -20.01 12.22
N ALA A 214 8.64 -20.92 11.52
CA ALA A 214 9.21 -21.64 10.38
C ALA A 214 9.54 -20.69 9.21
N LEU A 215 8.70 -19.68 8.95
CA LEU A 215 8.98 -18.64 7.95
C LEU A 215 10.20 -17.77 8.30
N SER A 216 10.46 -17.49 9.58
CA SER A 216 11.68 -16.77 10.00
C SER A 216 12.95 -17.62 9.85
N LEU A 217 12.83 -18.95 9.95
CA LEU A 217 13.94 -19.89 9.79
C LEU A 217 14.18 -20.28 8.32
N SER A 218 13.14 -20.32 7.48
CA SER A 218 13.25 -20.73 6.07
C SER A 218 13.90 -19.69 5.16
N HIS A 219 13.96 -18.41 5.57
CA HIS A 219 14.76 -17.38 4.88
C HIS A 219 16.28 -17.62 5.02
N GLY A 220 16.72 -18.58 5.85
CA GLY A 220 18.11 -19.01 5.96
C GLY A 220 18.51 -20.19 5.04
N LEU A 221 17.57 -20.77 4.28
CA LEU A 221 17.80 -22.00 3.50
C LEU A 221 17.29 -21.86 2.06
N ILE A 222 17.87 -20.94 1.31
CA ILE A 222 17.95 -21.09 -0.16
C ILE A 222 19.43 -21.02 -0.52
N ARG A 223 20.09 -22.18 -0.39
CA ARG A 223 21.36 -22.49 -1.05
C ARG A 223 21.12 -23.69 -1.95
N ARG A 224 20.96 -23.42 -3.25
CA ARG A 224 21.66 -24.01 -4.40
C ARG A 224 20.83 -23.82 -5.66
#